data_AF-A0A956T185-F1
#
_entry.id   AF-A0A956T185-F1
#
_cell.length_a   1.000
_cell.length_b   1.000
_cell.length_c   1.000
_cell.angle_alpha   90.00
_cell.angle_beta   90.00
_cell.angle_gamma   90.00
#
_symmetry.space_group_name_H-M   'P 1'
#
loop_
_entity.id
_entity.type
_entity.pdbx_description
1 polymer ?
#
loop_
_entity_poly.entity_id
_entity_poly.type
_entity_poly.pdbx_seq_one_letter_code
_entity_poly.pdbx_strand_id
1 'polypeptide(L)'
;MRSGIAEFRGYTLLEALVAGTLLLVVFGSVFYFFSVGARGFSIGASQSETLSDFQAFARLVKRDLELTHYYSVSIVNRTAETSRGTVNRQGLSLAGLSDWGDDDHFEDATGLPKWDRWIFFYANREDVGKLFRVEFARGPSAGGNYYPLRPRGADDLIPLMVGNPASLPGVLKSQSISRNVHAFAAKPDDAHQSVEIEFTTYANPSLRMTSQARDEEFKETRVVVVPLNTYPPI
;
A
#
# COMPACT_ATOMS: atom_id res chain seq x y z
N MET A 1 -19.25 81.41 20.42
CA MET A 1 -18.40 80.44 19.69
C MET A 1 -17.32 79.95 20.63
N ARG A 2 -17.47 78.74 21.20
CA ARG A 2 -16.41 78.10 21.99
C ARG A 2 -15.50 77.37 21.00
N SER A 3 -14.28 77.85 20.81
CA SER A 3 -13.26 77.10 20.08
C SER A 3 -12.82 75.93 20.95
N GLY A 4 -13.30 74.73 20.63
CA GLY A 4 -12.74 73.50 21.18
C GLY A 4 -11.32 73.36 20.67
N ILE A 5 -10.34 73.60 21.53
CA ILE A 5 -8.94 73.30 21.27
C ILE A 5 -8.87 71.77 21.20
N ALA A 6 -8.65 71.23 20.00
CA ALA A 6 -8.33 69.83 19.83
C ALA A 6 -6.95 69.61 20.46
N GLU A 7 -6.91 68.98 21.64
CA GLU A 7 -5.67 68.51 22.24
C GLU A 7 -5.07 67.42 21.32
N PHE A 8 -4.09 67.79 20.51
CA PHE A 8 -3.20 66.83 19.88
C PHE A 8 -2.29 66.25 20.96
N ARG A 9 -2.77 65.17 21.60
CA ARG A 9 -1.94 64.36 22.50
C ARG A 9 -0.86 63.66 21.66
N GLY A 10 0.37 64.14 21.75
CA GLY A 10 1.53 63.48 21.17
C GLY A 10 1.75 62.12 21.84
N TYR A 11 1.83 61.06 21.04
CA TYR A 11 2.10 59.70 21.51
C TYR A 11 3.50 59.65 22.15
N THR A 12 3.59 59.10 23.36
CA THR A 12 4.90 58.97 24.02
C THR A 12 5.66 57.77 23.45
N LEU A 13 6.98 57.88 23.34
CA LEU A 13 7.84 56.80 22.80
C LEU A 13 7.68 55.49 23.62
N LEU A 14 7.42 55.62 24.92
CA LEU A 14 7.12 54.50 25.82
C LEU A 14 5.79 53.82 25.48
N GLU A 15 4.75 54.57 25.14
CA GLU A 15 3.44 54.06 24.74
C GLU A 15 3.51 53.31 23.39
N ALA A 16 4.31 53.80 22.44
CA ALA A 16 4.61 53.10 21.19
C ALA A 16 5.38 51.78 21.43
N LEU A 17 6.33 51.78 22.38
CA LEU A 17 7.10 50.59 22.73
C LEU A 17 6.19 49.54 23.38
N VAL A 18 5.36 49.93 24.35
CA VAL A 18 4.37 49.04 25.00
C VAL A 18 3.38 48.48 24.00
N ALA A 19 2.83 49.32 23.11
CA ALA A 19 1.93 48.87 22.05
C ALA A 19 2.60 47.88 21.09
N GLY A 20 3.86 48.13 20.71
CA GLY A 20 4.65 47.23 19.88
C GLY A 20 4.90 45.87 20.55
N THR A 21 5.24 45.85 21.84
CA THR A 21 5.46 44.60 22.59
C THR A 21 4.17 43.80 22.71
N LEU A 22 3.04 44.45 23.01
CA LEU A 22 1.72 43.81 23.06
C LEU A 22 1.36 43.20 21.71
N LEU A 23 1.58 43.94 20.62
CA LEU A 23 1.32 43.46 19.26
C LEU A 23 2.17 42.21 18.94
N LEU A 24 3.46 42.22 19.30
CA LEU A 24 4.35 41.07 19.10
C LEU A 24 3.92 39.84 19.92
N VAL A 25 3.47 40.02 21.16
CA VAL A 25 2.95 38.92 22.00
C VAL A 25 1.68 38.32 21.39
N VAL A 26 0.77 39.17 20.90
CA VAL A 26 -0.46 38.72 20.25
C VAL A 26 -0.15 37.95 18.96
N PHE A 27 0.66 38.52 18.07
CA PHE A 27 1.06 37.83 16.84
C PHE A 27 1.84 36.54 17.15
N GLY A 28 2.79 36.59 18.07
CA GLY A 28 3.56 35.42 18.49
C GLY A 28 2.66 34.29 19.01
N SER A 29 1.64 34.63 19.79
CA SER A 29 0.65 33.65 20.28
C SER A 29 -0.17 33.06 19.13
N VAL A 30 -0.66 33.89 18.21
CA VAL A 30 -1.41 33.42 17.03
C VAL A 30 -0.57 32.49 16.16
N PHE A 31 0.67 32.89 15.85
CA PHE A 31 1.59 32.06 15.07
C PHE A 31 1.97 30.77 15.81
N TYR A 32 2.11 30.82 17.14
CA TYR A 32 2.33 29.63 17.95
C TYR A 32 1.18 28.64 17.82
N PHE A 33 -0.06 29.07 18.07
CA PHE A 33 -1.25 28.21 17.94
C PHE A 33 -1.42 27.68 16.51
N PHE A 34 -1.19 28.53 15.50
CA PHE A 34 -1.24 28.09 14.11
C PHE A 34 -0.19 27.02 13.82
N SER A 35 1.03 27.17 14.32
CA SER A 35 2.10 26.18 14.13
C SER A 35 1.79 24.84 14.80
N VAL A 36 1.17 24.87 15.98
CA VAL A 36 0.71 23.66 16.70
C VAL A 36 -0.42 22.99 15.93
N GLY A 37 -1.41 23.76 15.46
CA GLY A 37 -2.51 23.26 14.65
C GLY A 37 -2.05 22.65 13.33
N ALA A 38 -1.15 23.31 12.61
CA ALA A 38 -0.59 22.83 11.35
C ALA A 38 0.16 21.49 11.53
N ARG A 39 0.94 21.34 12.61
CA ARG A 39 1.60 20.07 12.96
C ARG A 39 0.57 18.97 13.24
N GLY A 40 -0.44 19.26 14.06
CA GLY A 40 -1.52 18.30 14.35
C GLY A 40 -2.25 17.85 13.09
N PHE A 41 -2.59 18.79 12.20
CA PHE A 41 -3.23 18.49 10.92
C PHE A 41 -2.35 17.61 10.03
N SER A 42 -1.06 17.92 9.91
CA SER A 42 -0.13 17.14 9.07
C SER A 42 0.00 15.68 9.53
N ILE A 43 -0.02 15.43 10.84
CA ILE A 43 0.02 14.08 11.42
C ILE A 43 -1.31 13.35 11.17
N GLY A 44 -2.43 14.03 11.37
CA GLY A 44 -3.76 13.46 11.10
C GLY A 44 -3.96 13.09 9.63
N ALA A 45 -3.50 13.96 8.72
CA ALA A 45 -3.57 13.72 7.28
C ALA A 45 -2.74 12.48 6.87
N SER A 46 -1.50 12.36 7.34
CA SER A 46 -0.65 11.21 7.00
C SER A 46 -1.21 9.89 7.57
N GLN A 47 -1.82 9.92 8.76
CA GLN A 47 -2.52 8.76 9.31
C GLN A 47 -3.73 8.36 8.47
N SER A 48 -4.54 9.32 8.03
CA SER A 48 -5.73 9.08 7.21
C SER A 48 -5.39 8.50 5.84
N GLU A 49 -4.37 9.05 5.16
CA GLU A 49 -3.87 8.53 3.88
C GLU A 49 -3.41 7.08 4.00
N THR A 50 -2.61 6.78 5.03
CA THR A 50 -2.10 5.41 5.22
C THR A 50 -3.23 4.41 5.48
N LEU A 51 -4.26 4.81 6.26
CA LEU A 51 -5.41 3.96 6.52
C LEU A 51 -6.21 3.69 5.24
N SER A 52 -6.38 4.70 4.40
CA SER A 52 -7.06 4.56 3.10
C SER A 52 -6.32 3.56 2.19
N ASP A 53 -5.00 3.69 2.10
CA ASP A 53 -4.15 2.79 1.32
C ASP A 53 -4.24 1.34 1.83
N PHE A 54 -4.25 1.14 3.15
CA PHE A 54 -4.42 -0.19 3.74
C PHE A 54 -5.78 -0.80 3.44
N GLN A 55 -6.86 -0.02 3.57
CA GLN A 55 -8.19 -0.51 3.24
C GLN A 55 -8.32 -0.85 1.75
N ALA A 56 -7.74 -0.03 0.87
CA ALA A 56 -7.72 -0.30 -0.56
C ALA A 56 -6.97 -1.59 -0.87
N PHE A 57 -5.77 -1.77 -0.28
CA PHE A 57 -4.99 -3.00 -0.38
C PHE A 57 -5.76 -4.23 0.11
N ALA A 58 -6.29 -4.18 1.35
CA ALA A 58 -6.99 -5.29 1.97
C ALA A 58 -8.23 -5.70 1.17
N ARG A 59 -9.04 -4.74 0.69
CA ARG A 59 -10.20 -5.03 -0.16
C ARG A 59 -9.79 -5.70 -1.46
N LEU A 60 -8.73 -5.21 -2.10
CA LEU A 60 -8.30 -5.69 -3.39
C LEU A 60 -7.70 -7.11 -3.30
N VAL A 61 -6.86 -7.35 -2.30
CA VAL A 61 -6.29 -8.67 -2.02
C VAL A 61 -7.37 -9.67 -1.64
N LYS A 62 -8.29 -9.26 -0.76
CA LYS A 62 -9.42 -10.09 -0.35
C LYS A 62 -10.28 -10.51 -1.55
N ARG A 63 -10.67 -9.55 -2.40
CA ARG A 63 -11.44 -9.83 -3.61
C ARG A 63 -10.76 -10.88 -4.50
N ASP A 64 -9.47 -10.72 -4.77
CA ASP A 64 -8.76 -11.62 -5.69
C ASP A 64 -8.51 -13.00 -5.09
N LEU A 65 -8.25 -13.09 -3.79
CA LEU A 65 -8.09 -14.36 -3.08
C LEU A 65 -9.41 -15.08 -2.85
N GLU A 66 -10.50 -14.39 -2.54
CA GLU A 66 -11.82 -15.04 -2.37
C GLU A 66 -12.28 -15.72 -3.66
N LEU A 67 -11.95 -15.14 -4.82
CA LEU A 67 -12.31 -15.67 -6.12
C LEU A 67 -11.35 -16.76 -6.63
N THR A 68 -10.20 -16.98 -6.00
CA THR A 68 -9.22 -17.98 -6.45
C THR A 68 -9.46 -19.37 -5.86
N HIS A 69 -8.70 -20.34 -6.37
CA HIS A 69 -8.57 -21.65 -5.78
C HIS A 69 -7.32 -21.74 -4.90
N TYR A 70 -7.43 -22.27 -3.68
CA TYR A 70 -6.31 -22.38 -2.72
C TYR A 70 -5.06 -23.03 -3.31
N TYR A 71 -5.19 -24.19 -3.97
CA TYR A 71 -4.06 -24.89 -4.60
C TYR A 71 -3.37 -24.14 -5.76
N SER A 72 -3.96 -23.05 -6.27
CA SER A 72 -3.29 -22.20 -7.27
C SER A 72 -2.37 -21.16 -6.63
N VAL A 73 -2.49 -20.95 -5.32
CA VAL A 73 -1.70 -19.98 -4.57
C VAL A 73 -0.26 -20.46 -4.51
N SER A 74 0.65 -19.56 -4.88
CA SER A 74 2.09 -19.77 -4.79
C SER A 74 2.76 -18.61 -4.10
N ILE A 75 3.71 -18.92 -3.23
CA ILE A 75 4.50 -17.92 -2.51
C ILE A 75 5.96 -18.03 -2.93
N VAL A 76 6.52 -16.89 -3.30
CA VAL A 76 7.90 -16.75 -3.72
C VAL A 76 8.67 -16.09 -2.60
N ASN A 77 9.56 -16.86 -1.99
CA ASN A 77 10.46 -16.33 -0.98
C ASN A 77 11.48 -15.40 -1.63
N ARG A 78 11.48 -14.14 -1.22
CA ARG A 78 12.45 -13.15 -1.67
C ARG A 78 12.69 -12.10 -0.60
N THR A 79 13.94 -11.74 -0.42
CA THR A 79 14.37 -10.62 0.41
C THR A 79 14.99 -9.52 -0.43
N ALA A 80 15.15 -8.34 0.17
CA ALA A 80 15.96 -7.25 -0.37
C ALA A 80 16.90 -6.72 0.70
N GLU A 81 18.13 -6.44 0.29
CA GLU A 81 19.09 -5.69 1.10
C GLU A 81 18.76 -4.20 0.99
N THR A 82 18.47 -3.58 2.12
CA THR A 82 18.17 -2.14 2.22
C THR A 82 19.25 -1.45 3.05
N SER A 83 19.26 -0.13 3.06
CA SER A 83 20.15 0.65 3.93
C SER A 83 19.96 0.36 5.43
N ARG A 84 18.84 -0.30 5.78
CA ARG A 84 18.39 -0.59 7.15
C ARG A 84 18.41 -2.07 7.50
N GLY A 85 18.96 -2.90 6.60
CA GLY A 85 19.06 -4.35 6.75
C GLY A 85 18.22 -5.14 5.73
N THR A 86 18.17 -6.44 5.93
CA THR A 86 17.45 -7.37 5.06
C THR A 86 15.95 -7.34 5.38
N VAL A 87 15.11 -7.09 4.39
CA VAL A 87 13.64 -7.05 4.54
C VAL A 87 12.94 -8.07 3.64
N ASN A 88 11.77 -8.53 4.07
CA ASN A 88 10.94 -9.46 3.30
C ASN A 88 10.25 -8.74 2.13
N ARG A 89 10.45 -9.27 0.92
CA ARG A 89 9.90 -8.78 -0.36
C ARG A 89 9.32 -9.95 -1.14
N GLN A 90 8.53 -10.79 -0.46
CA GLN A 90 7.97 -12.01 -1.03
C GLN A 90 7.05 -11.69 -2.21
N GLY A 91 6.73 -12.72 -2.99
CA GLY A 91 5.70 -12.67 -4.02
C GLY A 91 4.55 -13.58 -3.67
N LEU A 92 3.33 -13.18 -4.03
CA LEU A 92 2.13 -13.99 -3.93
C LEU A 92 1.51 -14.08 -5.32
N SER A 93 1.43 -15.28 -5.88
CA SER A 93 0.77 -15.56 -7.16
C SER A 93 -0.49 -16.39 -6.90
N LEU A 94 -1.53 -16.14 -7.69
CA LEU A 94 -2.77 -16.91 -7.65
C LEU A 94 -3.39 -16.94 -9.05
N ALA A 95 -4.16 -17.98 -9.34
CA ALA A 95 -4.90 -18.06 -10.59
C ALA A 95 -6.19 -17.25 -10.50
N GLY A 96 -6.59 -16.64 -11.59
CA GLY A 96 -7.81 -15.83 -11.65
C GLY A 96 -8.52 -16.01 -12.99
N LEU A 97 -9.75 -15.53 -13.03
CA LEU A 97 -10.56 -15.46 -14.24
C LEU A 97 -10.61 -14.03 -14.75
N SER A 98 -10.57 -13.82 -16.06
CA SER A 98 -10.73 -12.50 -16.66
C SER A 98 -12.09 -11.88 -16.43
N ASP A 99 -13.13 -12.70 -16.56
CA ASP A 99 -14.52 -12.32 -16.34
C ASP A 99 -15.28 -13.51 -15.73
N TRP A 100 -15.96 -13.24 -14.62
CA TRP A 100 -16.78 -14.24 -13.91
C TRP A 100 -18.22 -14.28 -14.40
N GLY A 101 -18.63 -13.32 -15.22
CA GLY A 101 -19.98 -13.22 -15.78
C GLY A 101 -20.11 -13.76 -17.21
N ASP A 102 -19.03 -14.24 -17.81
CA ASP A 102 -19.01 -14.77 -19.17
C ASP A 102 -18.73 -16.28 -19.15
N ASP A 103 -19.68 -17.04 -19.69
CA ASP A 103 -19.68 -18.50 -19.71
C ASP A 103 -18.51 -19.06 -20.54
N ASP A 104 -17.98 -18.30 -21.50
CA ASP A 104 -16.82 -18.71 -22.32
C ASP A 104 -15.56 -18.93 -21.47
N HIS A 105 -15.49 -18.38 -20.27
CA HIS A 105 -14.38 -18.59 -19.32
C HIS A 105 -14.55 -19.84 -18.44
N PHE A 106 -15.60 -20.62 -18.67
CA PHE A 106 -15.86 -21.87 -17.98
C PHE A 106 -15.76 -23.05 -18.96
N GLU A 107 -15.45 -24.23 -18.44
CA GLU A 107 -15.40 -25.48 -19.20
C GLU A 107 -16.81 -26.03 -19.42
N ASP A 108 -17.27 -26.13 -20.67
CA ASP A 108 -18.64 -26.54 -21.04
C ASP A 108 -19.08 -27.85 -20.36
N ALA A 109 -18.16 -28.81 -20.22
CA ALA A 109 -18.47 -30.15 -19.70
C ALA A 109 -18.52 -30.22 -18.16
N THR A 110 -17.79 -29.34 -17.47
CA THR A 110 -17.59 -29.44 -16.01
C THR A 110 -18.11 -28.22 -15.24
N GLY A 111 -18.38 -27.11 -15.93
CA GLY A 111 -18.71 -25.82 -15.33
C GLY A 111 -17.56 -25.21 -14.54
N LEU A 112 -16.35 -25.77 -14.64
CA LEU A 112 -15.20 -25.29 -13.88
C LEU A 112 -14.60 -24.06 -14.54
N PRO A 113 -14.16 -23.06 -13.75
CA PRO A 113 -13.45 -21.92 -14.29
C PRO A 113 -12.15 -22.38 -14.95
N LYS A 114 -11.86 -21.79 -16.12
CA LYS A 114 -10.61 -22.00 -16.84
C LYS A 114 -9.43 -21.40 -16.08
N TRP A 115 -9.58 -20.32 -15.32
CA TRP A 115 -8.43 -19.64 -14.71
C TRP A 115 -7.42 -19.18 -15.75
N ASP A 116 -7.88 -18.35 -16.69
CA ASP A 116 -7.14 -17.84 -17.82
C ASP A 116 -6.21 -16.65 -17.50
N ARG A 117 -6.08 -16.29 -16.22
CA ARG A 117 -5.17 -15.24 -15.75
C ARG A 117 -4.33 -15.69 -14.57
N TRP A 118 -3.15 -15.11 -14.47
CA TRP A 118 -2.33 -15.11 -13.26
C TRP A 118 -2.33 -13.72 -12.65
N ILE A 119 -2.67 -13.64 -11.37
CA ILE A 119 -2.59 -12.41 -10.58
C ILE A 119 -1.38 -12.53 -9.66
N PHE A 120 -0.52 -11.52 -9.67
CA PHE A 120 0.73 -11.53 -8.93
C PHE A 120 0.90 -10.27 -8.11
N PHE A 121 1.15 -10.43 -6.82
CA PHE A 121 1.44 -9.39 -5.85
C PHE A 121 2.90 -9.48 -5.42
N TYR A 122 3.64 -8.37 -5.49
CA TYR A 122 5.00 -8.34 -4.96
C TYR A 122 5.48 -6.93 -4.69
N ALA A 123 6.37 -6.79 -3.70
CA ALA A 123 7.08 -5.54 -3.44
C ALA A 123 8.44 -5.52 -4.16
N ASN A 124 8.83 -4.42 -4.80
CA ASN A 124 10.16 -4.30 -5.43
C ASN A 124 11.31 -4.27 -4.40
N ARG A 125 12.55 -4.23 -4.89
CA ARG A 125 13.78 -4.25 -4.06
C ARG A 125 14.31 -2.86 -3.68
N GLU A 126 13.51 -1.80 -3.87
CA GLU A 126 13.93 -0.46 -3.46
C GLU A 126 13.95 -0.36 -1.91
N ASP A 127 14.77 0.57 -1.39
CA ASP A 127 14.89 0.86 0.04
C ASP A 127 13.52 1.22 0.63
N VAL A 128 12.84 2.18 0.00
CA VAL A 128 11.41 2.42 0.15
C VAL A 128 10.69 1.70 -1.00
N GLY A 129 10.10 0.56 -0.69
CA GLY A 129 9.55 -0.34 -1.69
C GLY A 129 8.20 0.13 -2.24
N LYS A 130 7.84 -0.42 -3.40
CA LYS A 130 6.51 -0.28 -4.00
C LYS A 130 5.87 -1.64 -4.13
N LEU A 131 4.61 -1.75 -3.71
CA LEU A 131 3.80 -2.95 -3.89
C LEU A 131 3.10 -2.87 -5.25
N PHE A 132 3.26 -3.91 -6.05
CA PHE A 132 2.63 -4.06 -7.33
C PHE A 132 1.63 -5.19 -7.31
N ARG A 133 0.56 -5.01 -8.08
CA ARG A 133 -0.31 -6.08 -8.56
C ARG A 133 -0.25 -6.13 -10.07
N VAL A 134 0.00 -7.32 -10.60
CA VAL A 134 0.19 -7.54 -12.03
C VAL A 134 -0.66 -8.71 -12.47
N GLU A 135 -1.37 -8.55 -13.58
CA GLU A 135 -2.12 -9.60 -14.25
C GLU A 135 -1.39 -10.04 -15.51
N PHE A 136 -1.24 -11.34 -15.69
CA PHE A 136 -0.71 -11.96 -16.90
C PHE A 136 -1.76 -12.87 -17.52
N ALA A 137 -1.81 -12.92 -18.85
CA ALA A 137 -2.58 -13.94 -19.54
C ALA A 137 -1.97 -15.31 -19.26
N ARG A 138 -2.81 -16.32 -18.99
CA ARG A 138 -2.40 -17.71 -19.04
C ARG A 138 -2.55 -18.17 -20.48
N GLY A 139 -1.43 -18.36 -21.17
CA GLY A 139 -1.45 -18.86 -22.55
C GLY A 139 -2.08 -20.26 -22.63
N PRO A 140 -2.72 -20.62 -23.76
CA PRO A 140 -3.36 -21.93 -23.96
C PRO A 140 -2.38 -23.11 -23.88
N SER A 141 -1.08 -22.85 -24.03
CA SER A 141 0.01 -23.83 -23.97
C SER A 141 0.67 -23.93 -22.59
N ALA A 142 0.09 -23.34 -21.53
CA ALA A 142 0.56 -23.55 -20.16
C ALA A 142 0.29 -25.02 -19.77
N GLY A 143 1.30 -25.88 -19.99
CA GLY A 143 1.18 -27.34 -19.91
C GLY A 143 0.43 -27.85 -18.67
N GLY A 144 -0.58 -28.68 -18.92
CA GLY A 144 -1.45 -29.27 -17.93
C GLY A 144 -2.90 -29.12 -18.37
N ASN A 145 -3.72 -30.15 -18.14
CA ASN A 145 -5.17 -29.96 -18.10
C ASN A 145 -5.47 -28.76 -17.18
N TYR A 146 -6.53 -28.00 -17.46
CA TYR A 146 -6.99 -26.87 -16.63
C TYR A 146 -7.07 -27.23 -15.13
N TYR A 147 -7.22 -28.53 -14.87
CA TYR A 147 -7.07 -29.17 -13.57
C TYR A 147 -6.07 -30.37 -13.62
N PRO A 148 -5.21 -30.58 -12.60
CA PRO A 148 -5.05 -29.75 -11.42
C PRO A 148 -4.29 -28.46 -11.73
N LEU A 149 -4.77 -27.35 -11.14
CA LEU A 149 -4.05 -26.08 -11.13
C LEU A 149 -2.67 -26.28 -10.53
N ARG A 150 -1.62 -26.03 -11.31
CA ARG A 150 -0.25 -26.02 -10.80
C ARG A 150 0.14 -24.58 -10.47
N PRO A 151 0.51 -24.28 -9.21
CA PRO A 151 1.02 -22.97 -8.84
C PRO A 151 2.30 -22.67 -9.63
N ARG A 152 2.51 -21.40 -10.01
CA ARG A 152 3.76 -20.99 -10.64
C ARG A 152 4.90 -21.04 -9.63
N GLY A 153 6.00 -21.69 -9.99
CA GLY A 153 7.16 -21.82 -9.12
C GLY A 153 7.97 -20.52 -8.98
N ALA A 154 8.94 -20.51 -8.07
CA ALA A 154 9.84 -19.39 -7.88
C ALA A 154 10.63 -19.02 -9.14
N ASP A 155 11.08 -20.03 -9.91
CA ASP A 155 11.88 -19.84 -11.13
C ASP A 155 11.13 -19.03 -12.20
N ASP A 156 9.81 -19.21 -12.28
CA ASP A 156 8.95 -18.48 -13.22
C ASP A 156 8.61 -17.07 -12.76
N LEU A 157 8.51 -16.87 -11.44
CA LEU A 157 7.94 -15.67 -10.85
C LEU A 157 9.00 -14.63 -10.46
N ILE A 158 10.18 -15.06 -9.95
CA ILE A 158 11.27 -14.15 -9.56
C ILE A 158 11.66 -13.20 -10.69
N PRO A 159 11.82 -13.64 -11.96
CA PRO A 159 12.16 -12.75 -13.07
C PRO A 159 11.10 -11.68 -13.36
N LEU A 160 9.84 -11.92 -12.96
CA LEU A 160 8.71 -10.99 -13.16
C LEU A 160 8.60 -9.94 -12.04
N MET A 161 9.36 -10.10 -10.95
CA MET A 161 9.31 -9.22 -9.79
C MET A 161 10.19 -7.95 -9.96
N VAL A 162 9.92 -7.16 -11.00
CA VAL A 162 10.73 -6.01 -11.43
C VAL A 162 10.21 -4.66 -10.88
N GLY A 163 11.01 -3.61 -10.98
CA GLY A 163 10.61 -2.26 -10.52
C GLY A 163 9.55 -1.57 -11.41
N ASN A 164 9.45 -1.98 -12.68
CA ASN A 164 8.46 -1.47 -13.63
C ASN A 164 7.72 -2.64 -14.32
N PRO A 165 6.69 -3.21 -13.68
CA PRO A 165 5.95 -4.33 -14.26
C PRO A 165 5.31 -4.02 -15.61
N ALA A 166 4.95 -2.76 -15.90
CA ALA A 166 4.30 -2.40 -17.17
C ALA A 166 5.20 -2.60 -18.39
N SER A 167 6.53 -2.72 -18.21
CA SER A 167 7.45 -3.03 -19.32
C SER A 167 7.62 -4.52 -19.59
N LEU A 168 7.01 -5.40 -18.77
CA LEU A 168 7.10 -6.84 -18.99
C LEU A 168 6.21 -7.28 -20.16
N PRO A 169 6.67 -8.19 -21.02
CA PRO A 169 5.85 -8.75 -22.08
C PRO A 169 4.69 -9.58 -21.49
N GLY A 170 3.52 -9.51 -22.11
CA GLY A 170 2.35 -10.31 -21.73
C GLY A 170 1.60 -9.84 -20.49
N VAL A 171 1.93 -8.65 -19.95
CA VAL A 171 1.15 -8.02 -18.89
C VAL A 171 -0.18 -7.52 -19.45
N LEU A 172 -1.27 -7.99 -18.86
CA LEU A 172 -2.62 -7.51 -19.16
C LEU A 172 -2.94 -6.24 -18.39
N LYS A 173 -2.55 -6.21 -17.12
CA LYS A 173 -2.81 -5.08 -16.22
C LYS A 173 -1.72 -4.99 -15.17
N SER A 174 -1.32 -3.77 -14.84
CA SER A 174 -0.35 -3.51 -13.78
C SER A 174 -0.79 -2.30 -12.97
N GLN A 175 -0.73 -2.42 -11.65
CA GLN A 175 -1.10 -1.38 -10.71
C GLN A 175 -0.10 -1.29 -9.56
N SER A 176 0.34 -0.08 -9.23
CA SER A 176 1.03 0.19 -7.96
C SER A 176 -0.02 0.41 -6.87
N ILE A 177 -0.02 -0.46 -5.87
CA ILE A 177 -0.99 -0.42 -4.76
C ILE A 177 -0.50 0.51 -3.65
N SER A 178 0.80 0.46 -3.33
CA SER A 178 1.41 1.29 -2.30
C SER A 178 2.84 1.65 -2.67
N ARG A 179 3.30 2.81 -2.18
CA ARG A 179 4.60 3.39 -2.52
C ARG A 179 5.61 3.45 -1.37
N ASN A 180 5.21 3.08 -0.17
CA ASN A 180 6.01 3.24 1.07
C ASN A 180 6.24 1.90 1.77
N VAL A 181 6.49 0.85 1.02
CA VAL A 181 6.52 -0.52 1.54
C VAL A 181 7.85 -0.80 2.24
N HIS A 182 7.77 -1.22 3.50
CA HIS A 182 8.90 -1.74 4.25
C HIS A 182 9.04 -3.26 4.07
N ALA A 183 7.94 -4.00 4.22
CA ALA A 183 7.93 -5.46 4.06
C ALA A 183 6.61 -5.95 3.46
N PHE A 184 6.69 -7.04 2.71
CA PHE A 184 5.53 -7.79 2.24
C PHE A 184 5.82 -9.29 2.36
N ALA A 185 4.94 -9.98 3.07
CA ALA A 185 5.00 -11.41 3.26
C ALA A 185 3.63 -12.04 3.08
N ALA A 186 3.61 -13.27 2.58
CA ALA A 186 2.43 -14.11 2.49
C ALA A 186 2.77 -15.48 3.05
N LYS A 187 1.84 -16.08 3.78
CA LYS A 187 1.99 -17.38 4.43
C LYS A 187 0.74 -18.21 4.13
N PRO A 188 0.87 -19.38 3.50
CA PRO A 188 -0.26 -20.27 3.32
C PRO A 188 -0.49 -21.03 4.63
N ASP A 189 -1.74 -21.23 4.98
CA ASP A 189 -2.18 -22.07 6.09
C ASP A 189 -2.95 -23.25 5.50
N ASP A 190 -2.23 -24.35 5.29
CA ASP A 190 -2.77 -25.57 4.70
C ASP A 190 -3.86 -26.22 5.57
N ALA A 191 -3.85 -25.99 6.89
CA ALA A 191 -4.83 -26.57 7.80
C ALA A 191 -6.21 -25.92 7.64
N HIS A 192 -6.24 -24.61 7.40
CA HIS A 192 -7.47 -23.84 7.22
C HIS A 192 -7.73 -23.43 5.76
N GLN A 193 -6.89 -23.89 4.82
CA GLN A 193 -6.89 -23.47 3.41
C GLN A 193 -6.97 -21.94 3.27
N SER A 194 -6.19 -21.22 4.08
CA SER A 194 -6.22 -19.76 4.13
C SER A 194 -4.86 -19.17 3.78
N VAL A 195 -4.85 -17.90 3.39
CA VAL A 195 -3.62 -17.16 3.10
C VAL A 195 -3.57 -15.97 4.03
N GLU A 196 -2.54 -15.94 4.86
CA GLU A 196 -2.21 -14.81 5.71
C GLU A 196 -1.24 -13.90 4.98
N ILE A 197 -1.55 -12.60 4.93
CA ILE A 197 -0.73 -11.59 4.28
C ILE A 197 -0.35 -10.54 5.31
N GLU A 198 0.95 -10.34 5.44
CA GLU A 198 1.57 -9.35 6.30
C GLU A 198 2.14 -8.23 5.41
N PHE A 199 1.67 -7.01 5.65
CA PHE A 199 2.05 -5.85 4.88
C PHE A 199 2.50 -4.73 5.82
N THR A 200 3.74 -4.28 5.67
CA THR A 200 4.34 -3.24 6.51
C THR A 200 4.74 -2.05 5.66
N THR A 201 4.36 -0.84 6.10
CA THR A 201 4.72 0.42 5.44
C THR A 201 5.40 1.38 6.40
N TYR A 202 6.14 2.33 5.83
CA TYR A 202 6.67 3.47 6.57
C TYR A 202 5.57 4.50 6.84
N ALA A 203 5.45 4.97 8.09
CA ALA A 203 4.47 6.00 8.45
C ALA A 203 4.78 7.38 7.84
N ASN A 204 6.06 7.67 7.57
CA ASN A 204 6.50 8.95 7.01
C ASN A 204 7.75 8.77 6.10
N PRO A 205 7.60 8.64 4.78
CA PRO A 205 8.71 8.38 3.85
C PRO A 205 9.57 9.61 3.54
N SER A 206 9.03 10.83 3.76
CA SER A 206 9.64 12.12 3.37
C SER A 206 10.70 12.63 4.36
N LEU A 207 10.81 12.01 5.54
CA LEU A 207 11.85 12.31 6.52
C LEU A 207 13.16 11.67 6.05
N ARG A 208 13.85 12.33 5.11
CA ARG A 208 15.26 12.02 4.84
C ARG A 208 16.06 12.25 6.12
N MET A 209 16.80 11.22 6.53
CA MET A 209 17.65 11.21 7.72
C MET A 209 18.71 12.32 7.66
N THR A 210 18.42 13.45 8.29
CA THR A 210 19.43 14.43 8.69
C THR A 210 19.43 14.59 10.20
N SER A 211 19.56 13.49 10.93
CA SER A 211 20.20 13.41 12.26
C SER A 211 19.97 12.03 12.86
N GLN A 212 20.95 11.57 13.62
CA GLN A 212 20.98 10.32 14.36
C GLN A 212 19.67 10.03 15.12
N ALA A 213 19.24 8.76 15.04
CA ALA A 213 18.31 8.09 15.95
C ALA A 213 16.94 8.76 16.15
N ARG A 214 16.10 8.76 15.12
CA ARG A 214 14.65 8.88 15.32
C ARG A 214 14.04 7.49 15.14
N ASP A 215 13.28 7.03 16.13
CA ASP A 215 12.56 5.76 16.06
C ASP A 215 11.71 5.72 14.79
N GLU A 216 11.97 4.73 13.95
CA GLU A 216 11.23 4.54 12.71
C GLU A 216 9.83 4.03 13.04
N GLU A 217 8.82 4.81 12.67
CA GLU A 217 7.43 4.42 12.87
C GLU A 217 6.96 3.57 11.68
N PHE A 218 6.66 2.32 11.96
CA PHE A 218 6.09 1.37 11.02
C PHE A 218 4.60 1.22 11.25
N LYS A 219 3.89 0.94 10.17
CA LYS A 219 2.48 0.54 10.24
C LYS A 219 2.35 -0.84 9.61
N GLU A 220 1.80 -1.76 10.38
CA GLU A 220 1.61 -3.15 9.98
C GLU A 220 0.13 -3.43 9.78
N THR A 221 -0.18 -4.22 8.77
CA THR A 221 -1.51 -4.75 8.51
C THR A 221 -1.40 -6.23 8.21
N ARG A 222 -2.29 -6.99 8.85
CA ARG A 222 -2.43 -8.43 8.64
C ARG A 222 -3.83 -8.71 8.10
N VAL A 223 -3.89 -9.45 7.00
CA VAL A 223 -5.14 -9.87 6.37
C VAL A 223 -5.10 -11.38 6.21
N VAL A 224 -6.12 -12.06 6.73
CA VAL A 224 -6.30 -13.50 6.51
C VAL A 224 -7.49 -13.67 5.56
N VAL A 225 -7.29 -14.40 4.47
CA VAL A 225 -8.33 -14.66 3.47
C VAL A 225 -8.43 -16.14 3.21
N VAL A 226 -9.65 -16.66 3.19
CA VAL A 226 -9.96 -18.02 2.77
C VAL A 226 -10.44 -17.96 1.32
N PRO A 227 -9.73 -18.55 0.35
CA PRO A 227 -10.24 -18.70 -1.00
C PRO A 227 -11.55 -19.49 -0.99
N LEU A 228 -12.60 -18.91 -1.58
CA LEU A 228 -13.95 -19.47 -1.48
C LEU A 228 -14.25 -20.48 -2.60
N ASN A 229 -13.46 -20.46 -3.68
CA ASN A 229 -13.62 -21.42 -4.76
C ASN A 229 -12.86 -22.71 -4.40
N THR A 230 -13.56 -23.64 -3.78
CA THR A 230 -13.04 -24.96 -3.39
C THR A 230 -13.56 -26.02 -4.37
N TYR A 231 -12.68 -26.52 -5.24
CA TYR A 231 -12.98 -27.65 -6.12
C TYR A 231 -11.80 -28.66 -6.19
N PRO A 232 -12.05 -29.98 -6.06
CA PRO A 232 -13.34 -30.59 -5.82
C PRO A 232 -13.89 -30.21 -4.44
N PRO A 233 -15.22 -30.21 -4.27
CA PRO A 233 -15.82 -30.12 -2.94
C PRO A 233 -15.24 -31.26 -2.08
N ILE A 234 -14.84 -30.92 -0.86
CA ILE A 234 -14.37 -31.88 0.15
C ILE A 234 -15.53 -32.81 0.52
#